data_AF-A0A2V8TQA4-F1
#
_entry.id   AF-A0A2V8TQA4-F1
#
_cell.length_a   1.000
_cell.length_b   1.000
_cell.length_c   1.000
_cell.angle_alpha   90.00
_cell.angle_beta   90.00
_cell.angle_gamma   90.00
#
_symmetry.space_group_name_H-M   'P 1'
#
loop_
_entity.id
_entity.type
_entity.pdbx_description
1 polymer ?
#
loop_
_entity_poly.entity_id
_entity_poly.type
_entity_poly.pdbx_seq_one_letter_code
_entity_poly.pdbx_strand_id
1 'polypeptide(L)'
;MNGSLIWILILAAGLAALTLTPGLARRIILLLLGEKGRAEVGQKALSSQPDRISLTPLSAPPGAEAQAILAGLVRLGFSAAGSFAVAEMGGLPIHFMIQSKESAVAAVYEHPKAGVWLDLFTRFRDGTSFTFATSRMGGGLEQRPGHPTVRAPGLDPAAAHARFLKERPAGAMKSFALAEVPSMFADAYAEAMAWRKQVGISAAEVQRVGMEKFK
;
A
#
# COMPACT_ATOMS: atom_id res chain seq x y z
N MET A 1 11.75 33.40 6.55
CA MET A 1 11.61 32.60 7.80
C MET A 1 10.32 31.80 7.74
N ASN A 2 10.48 30.60 7.21
CA ASN A 2 9.72 29.34 7.29
C ASN A 2 8.29 29.34 7.85
N GLY A 3 7.31 29.45 6.94
CA GLY A 3 5.90 29.05 7.12
C GLY A 3 5.55 27.72 6.45
N SER A 4 6.55 26.89 6.09
CA SER A 4 6.40 25.73 5.18
C SER A 4 6.32 24.36 5.88
N LEU A 5 5.88 24.29 7.15
CA LEU A 5 5.98 23.06 7.95
C LEU A 5 4.68 22.31 8.26
N ILE A 6 3.52 22.71 7.70
CA ILE A 6 2.21 22.12 8.10
C ILE A 6 1.45 21.42 6.95
N TRP A 7 1.92 21.49 5.70
CA TRP A 7 1.18 20.97 4.54
C TRP A 7 1.69 19.64 3.92
N ILE A 8 2.73 19.01 4.49
CA ILE A 8 3.43 17.85 3.87
C ILE A 8 2.78 16.47 4.19
N LEU A 9 1.58 16.39 4.77
CA LEU A 9 1.10 15.14 5.40
C LEU A 9 -0.06 14.39 4.74
N ILE A 10 -0.42 14.68 3.50
CA ILE A 10 -1.64 14.10 2.94
C ILE A 10 -1.36 13.42 1.62
N LEU A 11 -0.63 12.30 1.64
CA LEU A 11 -0.45 11.44 0.47
C LEU A 11 -0.51 9.96 0.84
N ALA A 12 -1.76 9.51 0.90
CA ALA A 12 -2.22 8.51 -0.05
C ALA A 12 -1.68 7.07 0.01
N ALA A 13 -2.53 6.04 0.10
CA ALA A 13 -3.99 6.08 0.08
C ALA A 13 -4.53 4.68 0.43
N GLY A 14 -5.51 4.47 1.30
CA GLY A 14 -6.53 5.40 1.74
C GLY A 14 -6.88 5.18 3.20
N LEU A 15 -5.88 5.22 4.09
CA LEU A 15 -6.10 5.05 5.54
C LEU A 15 -5.29 5.95 6.47
N ALA A 16 -4.54 6.89 5.94
CA ALA A 16 -3.67 7.79 6.71
C ALA A 16 -4.34 9.14 7.05
N ALA A 17 -5.65 9.30 6.87
CA ALA A 17 -6.38 10.53 7.23
C ALA A 17 -6.92 10.51 8.67
N LEU A 18 -6.12 10.01 9.60
CA LEU A 18 -6.45 10.05 11.02
C LEU A 18 -5.20 10.11 11.92
N THR A 19 -4.05 10.53 11.40
CA THR A 19 -2.76 10.49 12.12
C THR A 19 -2.31 11.86 12.64
N LEU A 20 -3.08 12.52 13.50
CA LEU A 20 -2.63 13.71 14.26
C LEU A 20 -3.05 13.70 15.73
N THR A 21 -2.90 12.55 16.40
CA THR A 21 -2.75 12.47 17.87
C THR A 21 -2.16 11.09 18.21
N PRO A 22 -1.12 10.99 19.07
CA PRO A 22 -0.56 9.70 19.43
C PRO A 22 -1.61 8.81 20.12
N GLY A 23 -1.77 7.60 19.58
CA GLY A 23 -2.41 6.40 20.15
C GLY A 23 -3.77 6.55 20.83
N LEU A 24 -3.81 7.18 22.00
CA LEU A 24 -4.98 7.24 22.86
C LEU A 24 -5.92 8.39 22.52
N ALA A 25 -5.39 9.60 22.26
CA ALA A 25 -6.22 10.78 21.99
C ALA A 25 -6.96 10.66 20.64
N ARG A 26 -6.34 10.05 19.62
CA ARG A 26 -6.99 9.72 18.34
C ARG A 26 -8.15 8.75 18.52
N ARG A 27 -7.97 7.71 19.33
CA ARG A 27 -9.02 6.72 19.62
C ARG A 27 -10.17 7.37 20.39
N ILE A 28 -9.86 8.23 21.36
CA ILE A 28 -10.86 9.00 22.10
C ILE A 28 -11.61 9.93 21.14
N ILE A 29 -10.93 10.72 20.31
CA ILE A 29 -11.58 11.60 19.32
C ILE A 29 -12.47 10.79 18.38
N LEU A 30 -12.02 9.65 17.88
CA LEU A 30 -12.84 8.78 17.01
C LEU A 30 -14.06 8.17 17.71
N LEU A 31 -13.93 7.84 18.99
CA LEU A 31 -15.04 7.36 19.80
C LEU A 31 -16.04 8.48 20.12
N LEU A 32 -15.55 9.73 20.24
CA LEU A 32 -16.37 10.91 20.46
C LEU A 32 -17.04 11.41 19.17
N LEU A 33 -16.48 11.11 17.99
CA LEU A 33 -17.11 11.41 16.71
C LEU A 33 -18.30 10.48 16.48
N GLY A 34 -19.48 11.09 16.32
CA GLY A 34 -20.66 10.40 15.83
C GLY A 34 -20.46 9.84 14.42
N GLU A 35 -21.46 9.09 13.93
CA GLU A 35 -21.42 8.47 12.60
C GLU A 35 -21.12 9.47 11.47
N LYS A 36 -21.79 10.63 11.47
CA LYS A 36 -21.57 11.70 10.48
C LYS A 36 -20.13 12.21 10.47
N GLY A 37 -19.55 12.49 11.65
CA GLY A 37 -18.19 12.99 11.74
C GLY A 37 -17.15 11.98 11.23
N ARG A 38 -17.37 10.67 11.47
CA ARG A 38 -16.52 9.62 10.92
C ARG A 38 -16.68 9.48 9.40
N ALA A 39 -17.89 9.59 8.88
CA ALA A 39 -18.13 9.60 7.43
C ALA A 39 -17.44 10.80 6.74
N GLU A 40 -17.49 11.99 7.34
CA GLU A 40 -16.78 13.18 6.82
C GLU A 40 -15.26 12.98 6.80
N VAL A 41 -14.70 12.36 7.84
CA VAL A 41 -13.27 11.98 7.86
C VAL A 41 -12.95 11.04 6.71
N GLY A 42 -13.76 10.00 6.50
CA GLY A 42 -13.60 9.07 5.38
C GLY A 42 -13.69 9.76 4.01
N GLN A 43 -14.67 10.63 3.83
CA GLN A 43 -14.85 11.36 2.57
C GLN A 43 -13.68 12.32 2.29
N LYS A 44 -13.22 13.06 3.30
CA LYS A 44 -12.06 13.95 3.18
C LYS A 44 -10.77 13.17 2.91
N ALA A 45 -10.61 12.02 3.56
CA ALA A 45 -9.49 11.11 3.31
C ALA A 45 -9.44 10.65 1.86
N LEU A 46 -10.60 10.36 1.29
CA LEU A 46 -10.75 9.83 -0.06
C LEU A 46 -10.62 10.91 -1.12
N SER A 47 -11.17 12.10 -0.88
CA SER A 47 -11.07 13.22 -1.82
C SER A 47 -9.66 13.76 -1.96
N SER A 48 -8.81 13.58 -0.94
CA SER A 48 -7.40 13.95 -1.01
C SER A 48 -6.53 12.97 -1.80
N GLN A 49 -7.11 11.89 -2.34
CA GLN A 49 -6.37 10.87 -3.06
C GLN A 49 -6.31 11.17 -4.55
N PRO A 50 -5.13 11.07 -5.18
CA PRO A 50 -5.02 11.23 -6.61
C PRO A 50 -5.72 10.04 -7.30
N ASP A 51 -6.37 10.30 -8.43
CA ASP A 51 -7.00 9.28 -9.26
C ASP A 51 -5.98 8.40 -9.97
N ARG A 52 -4.82 8.97 -10.28
CA ARG A 52 -3.71 8.32 -10.97
C ARG A 52 -2.40 8.69 -10.32
N ILE A 53 -1.42 7.80 -10.46
CA ILE A 53 -0.06 8.04 -10.02
C ILE A 53 0.91 7.94 -11.19
N SER A 54 2.00 8.68 -11.07
CA SER A 54 3.12 8.68 -11.98
C SER A 54 4.35 8.21 -11.22
N LEU A 55 5.05 7.23 -11.80
CA LEU A 55 6.27 6.67 -11.24
C LEU A 55 7.47 7.29 -11.96
N THR A 56 8.22 8.14 -11.27
CA THR A 56 9.45 8.73 -11.81
C THR A 56 10.65 7.91 -11.35
N PRO A 57 11.62 7.60 -12.23
CA PRO A 57 12.82 6.87 -11.83
C PRO A 57 13.52 7.55 -10.65
N LEU A 58 13.88 6.76 -9.64
CA LEU A 58 14.57 7.23 -8.44
C LEU A 58 16.04 6.81 -8.49
N SER A 59 16.93 7.79 -8.55
CA SER A 59 18.38 7.56 -8.55
C SER A 59 18.97 7.36 -7.15
N ALA A 60 18.26 7.81 -6.12
CA ALA A 60 18.71 7.65 -4.74
C ALA A 60 18.68 6.16 -4.35
N PRO A 61 19.69 5.65 -3.62
CA PRO A 61 19.67 4.29 -3.13
C PRO A 61 18.54 4.10 -2.09
N PRO A 62 17.97 2.89 -1.98
CA PRO A 62 17.01 2.57 -0.93
C PRO A 62 17.60 2.80 0.46
N GLY A 63 16.76 3.14 1.44
CA GLY A 63 17.16 3.18 2.84
C GLY A 63 17.54 1.78 3.37
N ALA A 64 18.22 1.75 4.53
CA ALA A 64 18.79 0.51 5.07
C ALA A 64 17.75 -0.61 5.31
N GLU A 65 16.55 -0.25 5.79
CA GLU A 65 15.47 -1.22 6.03
C GLU A 65 14.92 -1.78 4.71
N ALA A 66 14.70 -0.92 3.70
CA ALA A 66 14.30 -1.37 2.37
C ALA A 66 15.38 -2.22 1.71
N GLN A 67 16.65 -1.85 1.84
CA GLN A 67 17.78 -2.62 1.32
C GLN A 67 17.85 -4.02 1.94
N ALA A 68 17.55 -4.16 3.24
CA ALA A 68 17.48 -5.47 3.90
C ALA A 68 16.34 -6.35 3.34
N ILE A 69 15.16 -5.77 3.10
CA ILE A 69 14.02 -6.46 2.48
C ILE A 69 14.37 -6.89 1.06
N LEU A 70 14.91 -5.98 0.24
CA LEU A 70 15.32 -6.24 -1.14
C LEU A 70 16.38 -7.35 -1.21
N ALA A 71 17.39 -7.33 -0.33
CA ALA A 71 18.38 -8.40 -0.25
C ALA A 71 17.75 -9.76 0.12
N GLY A 72 16.71 -9.76 0.96
CA GLY A 72 15.90 -10.96 1.25
C GLY A 72 15.19 -11.48 0.01
N LEU A 73 14.57 -10.60 -0.76
CA LEU A 73 13.89 -10.96 -2.01
C LEU A 73 14.86 -11.49 -3.07
N VAL A 74 16.08 -10.94 -3.19
CA VAL A 74 17.11 -11.47 -4.09
C VAL A 74 17.43 -12.94 -3.77
N ARG A 75 17.54 -13.30 -2.47
CA ARG A 75 17.77 -14.70 -2.05
C ARG A 75 16.62 -15.65 -2.41
N LEU A 76 15.41 -15.10 -2.60
CA LEU A 76 14.22 -15.82 -3.06
C LEU A 76 14.11 -15.84 -4.60
N GLY A 77 15.14 -15.35 -5.30
CA GLY A 77 15.22 -15.35 -6.76
C GLY A 77 14.47 -14.20 -7.44
N PHE A 78 14.08 -13.16 -6.69
CA PHE A 78 13.51 -11.96 -7.29
C PHE A 78 14.60 -11.12 -7.98
N SER A 79 14.26 -10.55 -9.14
CA SER A 79 15.10 -9.65 -9.91
C SER A 79 14.59 -8.21 -9.80
N ALA A 80 15.49 -7.24 -9.69
CA ALA A 80 15.12 -5.82 -9.59
C ALA A 80 14.41 -5.33 -10.86
N ALA A 81 13.26 -4.67 -10.67
CA ALA A 81 12.43 -4.05 -11.72
C ALA A 81 12.43 -2.51 -11.63
N GLY A 82 13.40 -1.95 -10.90
CA GLY A 82 13.63 -0.51 -10.77
C GLY A 82 13.14 0.10 -9.46
N SER A 83 13.66 1.30 -9.20
CA SER A 83 13.29 2.14 -8.06
C SER A 83 12.62 3.40 -8.59
N PHE A 84 11.51 3.80 -7.97
CA PHE A 84 10.70 4.91 -8.43
C PHE A 84 10.22 5.75 -7.26
N ALA A 85 9.86 7.00 -7.56
CA ALA A 85 9.16 7.89 -6.66
C ALA A 85 7.76 8.15 -7.21
N VAL A 86 6.75 8.11 -6.34
CA VAL A 86 5.38 8.48 -6.70
C VAL A 86 5.24 10.00 -6.64
N ALA A 87 5.16 10.66 -7.79
CA ALA A 87 5.20 12.12 -7.88
C ALA A 87 4.05 12.79 -7.12
N GLU A 88 2.84 12.26 -7.30
CA GLU A 88 1.62 12.74 -6.66
C GLU A 88 1.63 12.46 -5.17
N MET A 89 2.50 11.58 -4.67
CA MET A 89 2.58 11.19 -3.26
C MET A 89 3.84 11.69 -2.55
N GLY A 90 4.30 12.89 -2.91
CA GLY A 90 5.40 13.56 -2.20
C GLY A 90 6.73 12.87 -2.45
N GLY A 91 6.82 12.16 -3.58
CA GLY A 91 7.99 11.37 -3.95
C GLY A 91 8.14 10.08 -3.16
N LEU A 92 7.05 9.46 -2.68
CA LEU A 92 7.08 8.17 -1.97
C LEU A 92 7.93 7.15 -2.73
N PRO A 93 9.08 6.70 -2.17
CA PRO A 93 9.91 5.68 -2.80
C PRO A 93 9.21 4.31 -2.83
N ILE A 94 9.27 3.67 -4.00
CA ILE A 94 8.84 2.29 -4.23
C ILE A 94 9.93 1.57 -5.02
N HIS A 95 10.32 0.39 -4.54
CA HIS A 95 11.28 -0.48 -5.20
C HIS A 95 10.59 -1.75 -5.66
N PHE A 96 10.60 -1.98 -6.97
CA PHE A 96 9.95 -3.15 -7.56
C PHE A 96 10.94 -4.28 -7.78
N MET A 97 10.46 -5.50 -7.55
CA MET A 97 11.15 -6.72 -7.96
C MET A 97 10.16 -7.72 -8.54
N ILE A 98 10.64 -8.63 -9.39
CA ILE A 98 9.81 -9.69 -9.98
C ILE A 98 10.42 -11.06 -9.72
N GLN A 99 9.55 -12.03 -9.41
CA GLN A 99 9.88 -13.45 -9.54
C GLN A 99 9.10 -14.02 -10.74
N SER A 100 9.75 -14.05 -11.90
CA SER A 100 9.13 -14.44 -13.18
C SER A 100 8.59 -15.87 -13.17
N LYS A 101 9.28 -16.81 -12.51
CA LYS A 101 8.83 -18.23 -12.47
C LYS A 101 7.50 -18.40 -11.76
N GLU A 102 7.22 -17.53 -10.79
CA GLU A 102 6.03 -17.61 -9.96
C GLU A 102 4.99 -16.55 -10.35
N SER A 103 5.27 -15.69 -11.34
CA SER A 103 4.41 -14.55 -11.69
C SER A 103 4.03 -13.70 -10.47
N ALA A 104 5.04 -13.42 -9.64
CA ALA A 104 4.91 -12.62 -8.43
C ALA A 104 5.71 -11.33 -8.60
N VAL A 105 5.15 -10.22 -8.14
CA VAL A 105 5.84 -8.93 -8.10
C VAL A 105 5.87 -8.45 -6.66
N ALA A 106 7.02 -7.96 -6.24
CA ALA A 106 7.23 -7.33 -4.96
C ALA A 106 7.30 -5.81 -5.14
N ALA A 107 6.64 -5.07 -4.25
CA ALA A 107 6.78 -3.63 -4.09
C ALA A 107 7.23 -3.35 -2.65
N VAL A 108 8.40 -2.74 -2.50
CA VAL A 108 8.94 -2.30 -1.20
C VAL A 108 8.78 -0.80 -1.10
N TYR A 109 8.05 -0.33 -0.09
CA TYR A 109 7.71 1.08 0.10
C TYR A 109 8.53 1.69 1.23
N GLU A 110 8.96 2.95 1.09
CA GLU A 110 9.65 3.68 2.16
C GLU A 110 8.88 4.94 2.57
N HIS A 111 7.96 4.83 3.53
CA HIS A 111 7.23 6.00 3.98
C HIS A 111 7.86 6.61 5.24
N PRO A 112 8.16 7.92 5.27
CA PRO A 112 8.87 8.55 6.40
C PRO A 112 8.13 8.46 7.74
N LYS A 113 6.81 8.19 7.73
CA LYS A 113 6.00 8.03 8.95
C LYS A 113 5.44 6.64 9.19
N ALA A 114 5.30 5.84 8.13
CA ALA A 114 4.66 4.52 8.24
C ALA A 114 5.70 3.39 8.27
N GLY A 115 6.98 3.73 8.08
CA GLY A 115 8.08 2.80 8.01
C GLY A 115 8.20 2.18 6.63
N VAL A 116 8.93 1.07 6.57
CA VAL A 116 9.11 0.29 5.36
C VAL A 116 8.23 -0.96 5.41
N TRP A 117 7.62 -1.31 4.29
CA TRP A 117 6.86 -2.56 4.15
C TRP A 117 6.98 -3.15 2.76
N LEU A 118 6.54 -4.40 2.64
CA LEU A 118 6.57 -5.22 1.44
C LEU A 118 5.15 -5.63 1.08
N ASP A 119 4.76 -5.37 -0.17
CA ASP A 119 3.62 -6.01 -0.80
C ASP A 119 4.11 -7.01 -1.85
N LEU A 120 3.57 -8.23 -1.81
CA LEU A 120 3.70 -9.25 -2.84
C LEU A 120 2.36 -9.34 -3.56
N PHE A 121 2.33 -9.19 -4.88
CA PHE A 121 1.09 -9.28 -5.64
C PHE A 121 1.22 -10.13 -6.90
N THR A 122 0.07 -10.66 -7.31
CA THR A 122 -0.14 -11.36 -8.58
C THR A 122 -1.40 -10.82 -9.25
N ARG A 123 -1.32 -10.59 -10.56
CA ARG A 123 -2.49 -10.35 -11.42
C ARG A 123 -2.81 -11.63 -12.18
N PHE A 124 -4.08 -11.98 -12.24
CA PHE A 124 -4.57 -13.13 -12.99
C PHE A 124 -5.08 -12.70 -14.37
N ARG A 125 -5.13 -13.63 -15.32
CA ARG A 125 -5.57 -13.38 -16.70
C ARG A 125 -7.06 -13.05 -16.81
N ASP A 126 -7.85 -13.45 -15.83
CA ASP A 126 -9.28 -13.12 -15.72
C ASP A 126 -9.54 -11.68 -15.22
N GLY A 127 -8.48 -10.91 -14.94
CA GLY A 127 -8.56 -9.54 -14.47
C GLY A 127 -8.55 -9.39 -12.96
N THR A 128 -8.66 -10.47 -12.19
CA THR A 128 -8.56 -10.45 -10.71
C THR A 128 -7.11 -10.28 -10.25
N SER A 129 -6.92 -9.99 -8.95
CA SER A 129 -5.58 -9.95 -8.35
C SER A 129 -5.57 -10.48 -6.92
N PHE A 130 -4.38 -10.79 -6.43
CA PHE A 130 -4.15 -11.12 -5.04
C PHE A 130 -2.95 -10.34 -4.52
N THR A 131 -3.09 -9.73 -3.35
CA THR A 131 -2.01 -9.01 -2.67
C THR A 131 -1.80 -9.59 -1.28
N PHE A 132 -0.54 -9.76 -0.90
CA PHE A 132 -0.12 -10.11 0.44
C PHE A 132 0.82 -9.02 0.93
N ALA A 133 0.48 -8.39 2.06
CA ALA A 133 1.13 -7.17 2.48
C ALA A 133 1.58 -7.23 3.94
N THR A 134 2.81 -6.77 4.19
CA THR A 134 3.39 -6.70 5.53
C THR A 134 3.13 -5.36 6.22
N SER A 135 2.33 -4.48 5.60
CA SER A 135 1.91 -3.22 6.20
C SER A 135 1.11 -3.46 7.49
N ARG A 136 1.34 -2.59 8.49
CA ARG A 136 0.62 -2.61 9.78
C ARG A 136 -0.78 -2.01 9.73
N MET A 137 -1.08 -1.28 8.66
CA MET A 137 -2.33 -0.55 8.47
C MET A 137 -3.05 -1.02 7.22
N GLY A 138 -4.37 -0.83 7.19
CA GLY A 138 -5.18 -1.05 5.98
C GLY A 138 -6.17 -2.21 6.07
N GLY A 139 -6.16 -2.99 7.15
CA GLY A 139 -7.02 -4.17 7.32
C GLY A 139 -8.47 -3.83 7.66
N GLY A 140 -8.75 -2.63 8.18
CA GLY A 140 -10.10 -2.16 8.50
C GLY A 140 -10.92 -1.67 7.30
N LEU A 141 -10.30 -1.55 6.12
CA LEU A 141 -10.98 -1.17 4.88
C LEU A 141 -11.68 -2.37 4.24
N GLU A 142 -12.84 -2.11 3.63
CA GLU A 142 -13.46 -3.07 2.73
C GLU A 142 -12.56 -3.30 1.51
N GLN A 143 -12.59 -4.51 0.96
CA GLN A 143 -11.72 -4.91 -0.16
C GLN A 143 -12.49 -4.87 -1.48
N ARG A 144 -11.82 -4.49 -2.57
CA ARG A 144 -12.42 -4.51 -3.90
C ARG A 144 -12.75 -5.97 -4.27
N PRO A 145 -13.99 -6.30 -4.66
CA PRO A 145 -14.35 -7.66 -5.07
C PRO A 145 -13.42 -8.17 -6.18
N GLY A 146 -12.88 -9.38 -6.02
CA GLY A 146 -11.90 -9.96 -6.95
C GLY A 146 -10.45 -9.46 -6.79
N HIS A 147 -10.17 -8.62 -5.79
CA HIS A 147 -8.83 -8.11 -5.53
C HIS A 147 -8.46 -8.20 -4.04
N PRO A 148 -8.55 -9.39 -3.41
CA PRO A 148 -8.27 -9.55 -1.99
C PRO A 148 -6.83 -9.14 -1.64
N THR A 149 -6.70 -8.56 -0.45
CA THR A 149 -5.44 -8.29 0.21
C THR A 149 -5.39 -8.98 1.57
N VAL A 150 -4.40 -9.85 1.76
CA VAL A 150 -4.05 -10.42 3.07
C VAL A 150 -3.05 -9.50 3.75
N ARG A 151 -3.34 -9.08 4.99
CA ARG A 151 -2.43 -8.30 5.82
C ARG A 151 -1.73 -9.21 6.83
N ALA A 152 -0.41 -9.20 6.82
CA ALA A 152 0.43 -10.03 7.68
C ALA A 152 1.63 -9.20 8.22
N PRO A 153 1.36 -8.27 9.15
CA PRO A 153 2.39 -7.39 9.68
C PRO A 153 3.49 -8.16 10.41
N GLY A 154 4.73 -7.67 10.28
CA GLY A 154 5.89 -8.19 11.01
C GLY A 154 6.54 -9.44 10.41
N LEU A 155 6.07 -9.94 9.27
CA LEU A 155 6.76 -11.01 8.56
C LEU A 155 8.00 -10.49 7.81
N ASP A 156 9.09 -11.23 7.91
CA ASP A 156 10.26 -11.04 7.05
C ASP A 156 9.96 -11.46 5.59
N PRO A 157 10.83 -11.13 4.62
CA PRO A 157 10.59 -11.44 3.21
C PRO A 157 10.39 -12.93 2.91
N ALA A 158 11.12 -13.82 3.59
CA ALA A 158 11.04 -15.26 3.33
C ALA A 158 9.72 -15.85 3.87
N ALA A 159 9.34 -15.48 5.09
CA ALA A 159 8.07 -15.87 5.68
C ALA A 159 6.88 -15.28 4.91
N ALA A 160 6.97 -14.02 4.48
CA ALA A 160 5.95 -13.37 3.67
C ALA A 160 5.78 -14.07 2.31
N HIS A 161 6.88 -14.39 1.63
CA HIS A 161 6.85 -15.08 0.33
C HIS A 161 6.29 -16.50 0.42
N ALA A 162 6.74 -17.30 1.40
CA ALA A 162 6.23 -18.65 1.62
C ALA A 162 4.71 -18.63 1.90
N ARG A 163 4.24 -17.68 2.71
CA ARG A 163 2.82 -17.55 3.03
C ARG A 163 2.01 -17.00 1.85
N PHE A 164 2.56 -16.05 1.11
CA PHE A 164 1.97 -15.56 -0.14
C PHE A 164 1.74 -16.71 -1.12
N LEU A 165 2.72 -17.58 -1.37
CA LEU A 165 2.56 -18.71 -2.27
C LEU A 165 1.51 -19.72 -1.80
N LYS A 166 1.37 -19.90 -0.48
CA LYS A 166 0.39 -20.80 0.13
C LYS A 166 -1.05 -20.26 0.04
N GLU A 167 -1.23 -18.95 0.26
CA GLU A 167 -2.56 -18.34 0.33
C GLU A 167 -3.05 -17.77 -1.00
N ARG A 168 -2.13 -17.53 -1.94
CA ARG A 168 -2.47 -17.02 -3.27
C ARG A 168 -3.39 -18.02 -3.99
N PRO A 169 -4.55 -17.56 -4.50
CA PRO A 169 -5.43 -18.41 -5.28
C PRO A 169 -4.73 -19.06 -6.47
N ALA A 170 -5.10 -20.31 -6.76
CA ALA A 170 -4.71 -20.95 -8.01
C ALA A 170 -5.41 -20.27 -9.20
N GLY A 171 -4.74 -20.22 -10.35
CA GLY A 171 -5.31 -19.63 -11.56
C GLY A 171 -4.25 -19.32 -12.62
N ALA A 172 -4.71 -18.95 -13.81
CA ALA A 172 -3.82 -18.52 -14.88
C ALA A 172 -3.28 -17.12 -14.56
N MET A 173 -1.99 -17.03 -14.26
CA MET A 173 -1.34 -15.78 -13.86
C MET A 173 -0.85 -14.99 -15.08
N LYS A 174 -0.82 -13.66 -14.93
CA LYS A 174 -0.17 -12.77 -15.90
C LYS A 174 1.30 -12.61 -15.52
N SER A 175 2.18 -12.86 -16.49
CA SER A 175 3.60 -12.54 -16.39
C SER A 175 3.84 -11.10 -16.85
N PHE A 176 4.87 -10.47 -16.30
CA PHE A 176 5.29 -9.11 -16.67
C PHE A 176 6.77 -9.12 -17.02
N ALA A 177 7.17 -8.34 -18.02
CA ALA A 177 8.55 -7.94 -18.18
C ALA A 177 8.90 -6.88 -17.13
N LEU A 178 10.19 -6.76 -16.80
CA LEU A 178 10.70 -5.79 -15.80
C LEU A 178 10.20 -4.37 -16.09
N ALA A 179 10.28 -3.95 -17.35
CA ALA A 179 9.90 -2.60 -17.78
C ALA A 179 8.38 -2.33 -17.72
N GLU A 180 7.54 -3.36 -17.64
CA GLU A 180 6.07 -3.21 -17.60
C GLU A 180 5.55 -2.98 -16.18
N VAL A 181 6.33 -3.34 -15.16
CA VAL A 181 5.90 -3.31 -13.75
C VAL A 181 5.43 -1.92 -13.31
N PRO A 182 6.13 -0.81 -13.61
CA PRO A 182 5.68 0.52 -13.20
C PRO A 182 4.31 0.89 -13.80
N SER A 183 4.14 0.67 -15.11
CA SER A 183 2.88 0.97 -15.81
C SER A 183 1.72 0.16 -15.23
N MET A 184 1.91 -1.15 -15.06
CA MET A 184 0.86 -2.00 -14.50
C MET A 184 0.54 -1.63 -13.04
N PHE A 185 1.52 -1.21 -12.24
CA PHE A 185 1.28 -0.76 -10.88
C PHE A 185 0.42 0.52 -10.85
N ALA A 186 0.74 1.49 -11.71
CA ALA A 186 -0.03 2.73 -11.84
C ALA A 186 -1.47 2.47 -12.30
N ASP A 187 -1.67 1.54 -13.24
CA ASP A 187 -3.01 1.13 -13.68
C ASP A 187 -3.80 0.44 -12.56
N ALA A 188 -3.17 -0.50 -11.84
CA ALA A 188 -3.81 -1.19 -10.72
C ALA A 188 -4.22 -0.20 -9.61
N TYR A 189 -3.39 0.81 -9.33
CA TYR A 189 -3.74 1.90 -8.42
C TYR A 189 -4.96 2.68 -8.91
N ALA A 190 -4.96 3.10 -10.19
CA ALA A 190 -6.06 3.89 -10.75
C ALA A 190 -7.39 3.13 -10.71
N GLU A 191 -7.39 1.83 -11.03
CA GLU A 191 -8.58 0.98 -10.91
C GLU A 191 -9.08 0.88 -9.45
N ALA A 192 -8.17 0.69 -8.50
CA ALA A 192 -8.50 0.61 -7.08
C ALA A 192 -9.08 1.94 -6.57
N MET A 193 -8.53 3.07 -7.00
CA MET A 193 -9.02 4.40 -6.65
C MET A 193 -10.36 4.71 -7.28
N ALA A 194 -10.59 4.36 -8.53
CA ALA A 194 -11.88 4.52 -9.19
C ALA A 194 -12.98 3.76 -8.44
N TRP A 195 -12.74 2.49 -8.11
CA TRP A 195 -13.66 1.70 -7.29
C TRP A 195 -13.88 2.33 -5.90
N ARG A 196 -12.78 2.74 -5.23
CA ARG A 196 -12.89 3.33 -3.89
C ARG A 196 -13.68 4.63 -3.90
N LYS A 197 -13.50 5.50 -4.90
CA LYS A 197 -14.25 6.76 -5.06
C LYS A 197 -15.73 6.52 -5.38
N GLN A 198 -16.05 5.42 -6.05
CA GLN A 198 -17.44 5.02 -6.29
C GLN A 198 -18.13 4.50 -5.03
N VAL A 199 -17.43 3.70 -4.21
CA VAL A 199 -18.00 3.05 -3.01
C VAL A 199 -17.94 3.94 -1.77
N GLY A 200 -16.94 4.81 -1.67
CA GLY A 200 -16.68 5.63 -0.49
C GLY A 200 -15.89 4.92 0.61
N ILE A 201 -15.79 5.59 1.76
CA ILE A 201 -15.27 5.03 3.01
C ILE A 201 -16.34 5.26 4.08
N SER A 202 -16.89 4.19 4.63
CA SER A 202 -17.92 4.23 5.65
C SER A 202 -17.38 4.67 7.02
N ALA A 203 -18.27 5.17 7.88
CA ALA A 203 -17.94 5.46 9.28
C ALA A 203 -17.43 4.23 10.04
N ALA A 204 -17.96 3.03 9.70
CA ALA A 204 -17.53 1.76 10.27
C ALA A 204 -16.10 1.41 9.84
N GLU A 205 -15.75 1.59 8.56
CA GLU A 205 -14.37 1.44 8.10
C GLU A 205 -13.45 2.40 8.86
N VAL A 206 -13.77 3.69 8.91
CA VAL A 206 -12.98 4.69 9.66
C VAL A 206 -12.76 4.28 11.12
N GLN A 207 -13.76 3.71 11.76
CA GLN A 207 -13.63 3.17 13.12
C GLN A 207 -12.69 1.97 13.17
N ARG A 208 -12.91 0.92 12.37
CA ARG A 208 -12.09 -0.31 12.39
C ARG A 208 -10.60 0.01 12.22
N VAL A 209 -10.33 0.91 11.29
CA VAL A 209 -9.04 1.50 10.96
C VAL A 209 -8.41 2.23 12.13
N GLY A 210 -9.16 3.11 12.78
CA GLY A 210 -8.66 3.87 13.92
C GLY A 210 -8.35 3.01 15.13
N MET A 211 -8.95 1.82 15.20
CA MET A 211 -8.74 0.83 16.25
C MET A 211 -7.62 -0.16 15.95
N GLU A 212 -7.03 -0.15 14.75
CA GLU A 212 -5.85 -0.95 14.43
C GLU A 212 -4.72 -0.66 15.44
N LYS A 213 -4.01 -1.71 15.85
CA LYS A 213 -2.91 -1.58 16.82
C LYS A 213 -1.68 -1.07 16.10
N PHE A 214 -1.22 0.12 16.47
CA PHE A 214 0.18 0.53 16.28
C PHE A 214 1.00 -0.23 17.33
N LYS A 215 1.48 -1.43 16.99
CA LYS A 215 2.52 -2.12 17.78
C LYS A 215 3.70 -2.43 16.87
#